data_AF-A0A149URK6-F1
#
_entry.id   AF-A0A149URK6-F1
#
_cell.length_a   1.000
_cell.length_b   1.000
_cell.length_c   1.000
_cell.angle_alpha   90.00
_cell.angle_beta   90.00
_cell.angle_gamma   90.00
#
_symmetry.space_group_name_H-M   'P 1'
#
loop_
_entity.id
_entity.type
_entity.pdbx_description
1 polymer ?
#
loop_
_entity_poly.entity_id
_entity_poly.type
_entity_poly.pdbx_seq_one_letter_code
_entity_poly.pdbx_strand_id
1 'polypeptide(L)' 'MEKTLIAPAITHEESQRRRRAVEEARAANFRQGYRHDAVLEEANERFMLGLISLDDLKKEMRQAVLNNR' A
#
# COMPACT_ATOMS: atom_id res chain seq x y z
N MET A 1 21.03 14.16 -13.74
CA MET A 1 20.19 13.44 -12.75
C MET A 1 18.89 13.12 -13.45
N GLU A 2 18.80 11.92 -14.04
CA GLU A 2 17.62 11.49 -14.77
C GLU A 2 16.49 11.26 -13.76
N LYS A 3 15.50 12.14 -13.81
CA LYS A 3 14.29 12.01 -13.01
C LYS A 3 13.48 10.91 -13.68
N THR A 4 13.70 9.65 -13.28
CA THR A 4 12.84 8.53 -13.68
C THR A 4 11.46 8.76 -13.06
N LEU A 5 10.67 9.62 -13.70
CA LEU A 5 9.25 9.75 -13.47
C LEU A 5 8.65 8.46 -14.03
N ILE A 6 8.66 7.39 -13.23
CA ILE A 6 7.84 6.21 -13.51
C ILE A 6 6.42 6.74 -13.46
N ALA A 7 5.83 6.99 -14.62
CA ALA A 7 4.41 7.31 -14.69
C ALA A 7 3.65 6.23 -13.91
N PRO A 8 2.67 6.58 -13.08
CA PRO A 8 1.90 5.58 -12.35
C PRO A 8 1.37 4.57 -13.36
N ALA A 9 1.56 3.28 -13.08
CA ALA A 9 1.16 2.20 -14.00
C ALA A 9 -0.37 2.11 -14.17
N ILE A 10 -1.11 2.94 -13.43
CA ILE A 10 -2.56 3.04 -13.39
C ILE A 10 -2.99 4.50 -13.60
N THR A 11 -4.23 4.69 -14.03
CA THR A 11 -4.79 6.04 -14.21
C THR A 11 -4.83 6.81 -12.90
N HIS A 12 -4.87 8.15 -12.99
CA HIS A 12 -5.05 9.00 -11.81
C HIS A 12 -6.30 8.63 -11.02
N GLU A 13 -7.40 8.33 -11.71
CA GLU A 13 -8.65 7.93 -11.08
C GLU A 13 -8.50 6.64 -10.27
N GLU A 14 -7.84 5.64 -10.83
CA GLU A 14 -7.60 4.37 -10.15
C GLU A 14 -6.68 4.55 -8.94
N SER A 15 -5.64 5.37 -9.06
CA SER A 15 -4.77 5.74 -7.93
C SER A 15 -5.57 6.40 -6.79
N GLN A 16 -6.50 7.31 -7.10
CA GLN A 16 -7.36 7.95 -6.10
C GLN A 16 -8.37 6.98 -5.47
N ARG A 17 -8.91 6.02 -6.24
CA ARG A 17 -9.76 4.95 -5.68
C ARG A 17 -8.98 4.09 -4.70
N ARG A 18 -7.77 3.67 -5.07
CA ARG A 18 -6.88 2.89 -4.19
C ARG A 18 -6.49 3.66 -2.93
N ARG A 19 -6.19 4.96 -3.05
CA ARG A 19 -5.89 5.83 -1.91
C ARG A 19 -7.03 5.86 -0.89
N ARG A 20 -8.26 6.09 -1.36
CA ARG A 20 -9.44 6.09 -0.48
C ARG A 20 -9.60 4.75 0.24
N ALA A 21 -9.48 3.63 -0.48
CA ALA A 21 -9.57 2.31 0.13
C ALA A 21 -8.49 2.06 1.20
N VAL A 22 -7.24 2.49 0.95
CA VAL A 22 -6.14 2.40 1.92
C VAL A 22 -6.42 3.28 3.14
N GLU A 23 -6.87 4.52 2.96
CA GLU A 23 -7.17 5.45 4.05
C GLU A 23 -8.33 4.96 4.92
N GLU A 24 -9.40 4.44 4.31
CA GLU A 24 -10.53 3.84 5.01
C GLU A 24 -10.10 2.62 5.85
N ALA A 25 -9.31 1.73 5.25
CA ALA A 25 -8.75 0.57 5.96
C ALA A 25 -7.83 1.00 7.11
N ARG A 26 -6.96 1.99 6.88
CA ARG A 26 -6.08 2.55 7.91
C ARG A 26 -6.89 3.14 9.07
N ALA A 27 -7.94 3.90 8.78
CA ALA A 27 -8.81 4.47 9.81
C ALA A 27 -9.55 3.39 10.62
N ALA A 28 -10.01 2.32 9.95
CA ALA A 28 -10.63 1.18 10.63
C ALA A 28 -9.63 0.44 11.54
N ASN A 29 -8.42 0.19 11.05
CA ASN A 29 -7.37 -0.47 11.81
C ASN A 29 -6.90 0.38 13.00
N PHE A 30 -6.77 1.69 12.82
CA PHE A 30 -6.40 2.61 13.91
C PHE A 30 -7.41 2.56 15.06
N ARG A 31 -8.72 2.50 14.75
CA ARG A 31 -9.77 2.31 15.76
C ARG A 31 -9.66 0.98 16.52
N GLN A 32 -8.96 -0.01 15.96
CA GLN A 32 -8.71 -1.32 16.57
C GLN A 32 -7.33 -1.42 17.23
N GLY A 33 -6.59 -0.30 17.38
CA GLY A 33 -5.30 -0.26 18.05
C GLY A 33 -4.09 -0.53 17.15
N TYR A 34 -4.27 -0.58 15.83
CA TYR A 34 -3.15 -0.61 14.90
C TYR A 34 -2.28 0.65 15.08
N ARG A 35 -0.98 0.42 15.27
CA ARG A 35 0.05 1.45 15.31
C ARG A 35 0.90 1.26 14.06
N HIS A 36 0.97 2.31 13.24
CA HIS A 36 1.70 2.36 11.96
C HIS A 36 2.88 1.36 11.86
N ASP A 37 2.80 0.48 10.86
CA ASP A 37 3.81 -0.49 10.48
C ASP A 37 4.46 -0.03 9.17
N ALA A 38 5.77 0.21 9.20
CA ALA A 38 6.49 0.79 8.07
C ALA A 38 6.41 -0.08 6.79
N VAL A 39 6.39 -1.40 6.95
CA VAL A 39 6.32 -2.35 5.81
C VAL A 39 4.94 -2.27 5.16
N LEU A 40 3.87 -2.21 5.96
CA LEU A 40 2.52 -2.02 5.43
C LEU A 40 2.36 -0.66 4.74
N GLU A 41 2.90 0.41 5.31
CA GLU A 41 2.76 1.75 4.74
C GLU A 41 3.49 1.90 3.39
N GLU A 42 4.71 1.36 3.28
CA GLU A 42 5.45 1.35 2.02
C GLU A 42 4.75 0.52 0.94
N ALA A 43 4.23 -0.66 1.30
CA ALA A 43 3.49 -1.50 0.35
C ALA A 43 2.18 -0.85 -0.11
N ASN A 44 1.46 -0.17 0.79
CA ASN A 44 0.27 0.61 0.45
C ASN A 44 0.59 1.76 -0.52
N GLU A 45 1.72 2.45 -0.34
CA GLU A 45 2.16 3.50 -1.28
C GLU A 45 2.41 2.94 -2.68
N ARG A 46 3.15 1.83 -2.78
CA ARG A 46 3.39 1.14 -4.05
C ARG A 46 2.07 0.69 -4.69
N PHE A 47 1.11 0.20 -3.92
CA PHE A 47 -0.21 -0.20 -4.42
C PHE A 47 -1.01 1.01 -4.95
N MET A 48 -1.01 2.13 -4.23
CA MET A 48 -1.67 3.39 -4.65
C MET A 48 -1.07 3.98 -5.93
N LEU A 49 0.23 3.77 -6.15
CA LEU A 49 0.91 4.18 -7.39
C LEU A 49 0.75 3.17 -8.54
N GLY A 50 0.14 2.01 -8.27
CA GLY A 50 -0.02 0.92 -9.23
C GLY A 50 1.25 0.10 -9.49
N LEU A 51 2.29 0.27 -8.67
CA LEU A 51 3.57 -0.44 -8.79
C LEU A 51 3.45 -1.91 -8.39
N ILE A 52 2.46 -2.24 -7.56
CA ILE A 52 2.13 -3.62 -7.18
C ILE A 52 0.62 -3.87 -7.30
N SER A 53 0.24 -5.13 -7.49
CA SER A 53 -1.15 -5.56 -7.46
C SER A 53 -1.66 -5.72 -6.02
N LEU A 54 -2.98 -5.89 -5.86
CA LEU A 54 -3.55 -6.22 -4.54
C LEU A 54 -3.08 -7.59 -4.03
N ASP A 55 -2.85 -8.55 -4.93
CA ASP A 55 -2.38 -9.88 -4.54
C ASP A 55 -0.91 -9.87 -4.10
N ASP A 56 -0.08 -9.03 -4.72
CA ASP A 56 1.29 -8.78 -4.26
C ASP A 56 1.29 -8.15 -2.87
N LEU A 57 0.45 -7.12 -2.64
CA LEU A 57 0.28 -6.50 -1.33
C LEU A 57 -0.09 -7.54 -0.26
N LYS A 58 -1.08 -8.41 -0.53
CA LYS A 58 -1.48 -9.49 0.39
C LYS A 58 -0.33 -10.47 0.67
N LYS A 59 0.44 -10.83 -0.37
CA LYS A 59 1.57 -11.74 -0.26
C LYS A 59 2.66 -11.14 0.62
N GLU A 60 3.02 -9.88 0.40
CA GLU A 60 4.01 -9.17 1.22
C GLU A 60 3.59 -9.08 2.69
N MET A 61 2.32 -8.76 2.97
CA MET A 61 1.82 -8.71 4.35
C MET A 61 1.88 -10.06 5.04
N ARG A 62 1.53 -11.15 4.32
CA ARG A 62 1.68 -12.50 4.86
C ARG A 62 3.13 -12.81 5.19
N GLN A 63 4.07 -12.45 4.32
CA GLN A 63 5.49 -12.66 4.56
C GLN A 63 6.01 -11.82 5.74
N ALA A 64 5.61 -10.56 5.85
CA ALA A 64 5.99 -9.69 6.97
C ALA A 64 5.57 -10.30 8.33
N VAL A 65 4.35 -10.84 8.42
CA VAL A 65 3.87 -11.52 9.62
C VAL A 65 4.66 -12.80 9.93
N LEU A 66 5.05 -13.56 8.89
CA LEU A 66 5.85 -14.77 9.07
C LEU A 66 7.28 -14.47 9.52
N ASN A 67 7.87 -13.37 9.05
CA ASN A 67 9.24 -12.97 9.37
C ASN A 67 9.39 -12.34 10.77
N ASN A 68 8.30 -11.85 11.35
CA ASN A 68 8.26 -11.29 12.71
C ASN A 68 7.92 -12.33 13.80
N ARG A 69 7.91 -13.63 13.46
CA ARG A 69 7.74 -14.75 14.39
C ARG A 69 9.07 -15.45 14.66
#